data_AF-A0A8H3FR65-F1
#
_entry.id   AF-A0A8H3FR65-F1
#
_cell.length_a   1.000
_cell.length_b   1.000
_cell.length_c   1.000
_cell.angle_alpha   90.00
_cell.angle_beta   90.00
_cell.angle_gamma   90.00
#
_symmetry.space_group_name_H-M   'P 1'
#
loop_
_entity.id
_entity.type
_entity.pdbx_description
1 polymer ?
#
loop_
_entity_poly.entity_id
_entity_poly.type
_entity_poly.pdbx_seq_one_letter_code
_entity_poly.pdbx_strand_id
1 'polypeptide(L)'
;MDSEAYMLVTNSSHHQNYEDYVEVNSGRSYDLNVYLQAALRRQYPELALTVTLTSNVSLLPFAFAGYATATLDIVDESVLRTRYFITPSSVAESRTFAKYLYKWGDEYFIVYIVQLSYYQTFQYIFKEPAKGETIMSGNGKTDELIKAVGQWQIPPPPGDKWVYVYDGYWFRSKALYEQVKNASWDDVILNEEMKKQITGLMHKFFDSRDIYKNLGVPWKRGVIFHGPAGNGKTISIKALMNSLFKSDGLSIPSLYVKSATSTYSIRNIFQQARYMSPCLLIFEDIDTIVTKSTRSYFFNEVDGLENNDGIFMVASTNHLDQLDAGLSSRPSRFDRKYLFPLPSEEERNLYCQYWRERLKKKKVEIEFPKRICPAVALITDGFSFAYMQEAFVATLLAIAQERSELDDIEEVNTAEDVKDDKDLDSYELWRELKKTIKALRNDMDNTPDKDKSSNKEDDLLQAFALEKEAQAPTSEPNSLVSQSTIPLRLANRSSKGQTETAHVRESEVYVDYQGAPIITEENTLLYSLDQVTA
;
A
#
# COMPACT_ATOMS: atom_id res chain seq x y z
N MET A 1 47.04 13.14 7.34
CA MET A 1 45.70 12.52 7.14
C MET A 1 44.78 13.25 8.08
N ASP A 2 43.78 13.88 7.49
CA ASP A 2 43.03 14.97 8.13
C ASP A 2 42.02 14.46 9.16
N SER A 3 41.89 15.21 10.25
CA SER A 3 40.89 14.99 11.29
C SER A 3 40.01 16.23 11.42
N GLU A 4 39.33 16.62 10.35
CA GLU A 4 38.24 17.63 10.40
C GLU A 4 36.96 17.01 10.97
N ALA A 5 37.03 16.60 12.24
CA ALA A 5 35.87 16.26 13.04
C ALA A 5 35.37 17.52 13.76
N TYR A 6 34.24 18.06 13.29
CA TYR A 6 33.34 18.97 14.01
C TYR A 6 33.98 20.14 14.78
N MET A 7 34.28 21.23 14.05
CA MET A 7 34.41 22.56 14.68
C MET A 7 33.05 23.05 15.18
N LEU A 8 32.80 22.90 16.48
CA LEU A 8 31.69 23.57 17.17
C LEU A 8 31.81 25.09 17.02
N VAL A 9 30.81 25.72 16.40
CA VAL A 9 30.76 27.18 16.23
C VAL A 9 30.34 27.82 17.56
N THR A 10 31.32 28.18 18.38
CA THR A 10 31.13 28.69 19.76
C THR A 10 30.84 30.19 19.85
N ASN A 11 30.43 30.84 18.75
CA ASN A 11 30.25 32.30 18.73
C ASN A 11 29.03 32.78 17.92
N SER A 12 27.90 32.10 18.11
CA SER A 12 26.57 32.60 17.77
C SER A 12 25.73 32.70 19.05
N SER A 13 24.66 33.47 19.03
CA SER A 13 23.57 33.45 20.02
C SER A 13 22.77 32.13 19.99
N HIS A 14 23.45 30.99 20.07
CA HIS A 14 22.85 29.66 19.86
C HIS A 14 21.91 29.20 20.97
N HIS A 15 21.85 29.90 22.11
CA HIS A 15 20.79 29.69 23.10
C HIS A 15 19.43 30.20 22.63
N GLN A 16 19.37 31.13 21.66
CA GLN A 16 18.13 31.64 21.08
C GLN A 16 17.24 30.47 20.61
N ASN A 17 17.73 29.55 19.77
CA ASN A 17 16.89 28.46 19.25
C ASN A 17 16.33 27.52 20.34
N TYR A 18 17.03 27.31 21.47
CA TYR A 18 16.54 26.48 22.56
C TYR A 18 15.59 27.27 23.49
N GLU A 19 15.93 28.52 23.80
CA GLU A 19 15.09 29.39 24.63
C GLU A 19 13.81 29.80 23.88
N ASP A 20 13.88 30.12 22.58
CA ASP A 20 12.73 30.32 21.69
C ASP A 20 11.87 29.04 21.61
N TYR A 21 12.50 27.85 21.47
CA TYR A 21 11.77 26.57 21.49
C TYR A 21 11.04 26.36 22.82
N VAL A 22 11.72 26.63 23.95
CA VAL A 22 11.12 26.53 25.28
C VAL A 22 10.05 27.61 25.48
N GLU A 23 10.24 28.86 25.03
CA GLU A 23 9.27 29.95 25.15
C GLU A 23 8.00 29.64 24.35
N VAL A 24 8.14 29.25 23.07
CA VAL A 24 7.03 28.85 22.20
C VAL A 24 6.26 27.65 22.77
N ASN A 25 6.94 26.69 23.42
CA ASN A 25 6.30 25.50 23.99
C ASN A 25 5.91 25.61 25.48
N SER A 26 6.32 26.67 26.20
CA SER A 26 5.95 26.94 27.60
C SER A 26 4.87 28.03 27.76
N GLY A 27 4.56 28.75 26.69
CA GLY A 27 3.41 29.64 26.64
C GLY A 27 2.08 28.91 26.86
N ARG A 28 1.02 29.68 27.17
CA ARG A 28 -0.35 29.13 27.20
C ARG A 28 -0.72 28.64 25.80
N SER A 29 -0.94 27.33 25.64
CA SER A 29 -1.39 26.78 24.38
C SER A 29 -2.79 27.29 24.03
N TYR A 30 -2.91 27.93 22.87
CA TYR A 30 -4.18 28.27 22.28
C TYR A 30 -4.68 27.07 21.48
N ASP A 31 -6.00 26.85 21.45
CA ASP A 31 -6.60 26.01 20.43
C ASP A 31 -6.38 26.69 19.07
N LEU A 32 -5.48 26.13 18.26
CA LEU A 32 -5.06 26.69 16.97
C LEU A 32 -6.21 26.75 15.96
N ASN A 33 -7.18 25.83 16.04
CA ASN A 33 -8.38 25.86 15.22
C ASN A 33 -9.29 27.02 15.65
N VAL A 34 -9.52 27.23 16.94
CA VAL A 34 -10.26 28.41 17.44
C VAL A 34 -9.58 29.72 17.04
N TYR A 35 -8.24 29.79 17.15
CA TYR A 35 -7.47 30.95 16.71
C TYR A 35 -7.62 31.22 15.20
N LEU A 36 -7.44 30.19 14.36
CA LEU A 36 -7.57 30.30 12.91
C LEU A 36 -9.00 30.68 12.47
N GLN A 37 -10.04 30.10 13.10
CA GLN A 37 -11.42 30.51 12.83
C GLN A 37 -11.63 32.00 13.14
N ALA A 38 -11.08 32.50 14.24
CA ALA A 38 -11.18 33.92 14.60
C ALA A 38 -10.38 34.83 13.67
N ALA A 39 -9.19 34.39 13.22
CA ALA A 39 -8.36 35.14 12.27
C ALA A 39 -9.01 35.21 10.89
N LEU A 40 -9.40 34.06 10.31
CA LEU A 40 -9.99 33.97 8.99
C LEU A 40 -11.37 34.67 8.92
N ARG A 41 -12.19 34.61 9.99
CA ARG A 41 -13.45 35.40 10.07
C ARG A 41 -13.22 36.92 10.04
N ARG A 42 -12.07 37.43 10.50
CA ARG A 42 -11.73 38.87 10.38
C ARG A 42 -11.30 39.25 8.97
N GLN A 43 -10.71 38.31 8.23
CA GLN A 43 -10.30 38.49 6.83
C GLN A 43 -11.51 38.46 5.88
N TYR A 44 -12.51 37.62 6.17
CA TYR A 44 -13.73 37.46 5.38
C TYR A 44 -15.00 37.71 6.22
N PRO A 45 -15.23 38.96 6.70
CA PRO A 45 -16.31 39.26 7.66
C PRO A 45 -17.73 39.10 7.08
N GLU A 46 -17.88 39.17 5.76
CA GLU A 46 -19.17 39.05 5.06
C GLU A 46 -19.49 37.61 4.61
N LEU A 47 -18.58 36.66 4.81
CA LEU A 47 -18.73 35.26 4.35
C LEU A 47 -19.05 34.33 5.53
N ALA A 48 -19.95 33.38 5.30
CA ALA A 48 -20.21 32.29 6.25
C ALA A 48 -19.03 31.32 6.25
N LEU A 49 -18.55 30.94 7.45
CA LEU A 49 -17.47 29.98 7.64
C LEU A 49 -18.00 28.62 8.10
N THR A 50 -17.77 27.58 7.31
CA THR A 50 -17.92 26.18 7.69
C THR A 50 -16.54 25.54 7.89
N VAL A 51 -16.38 24.74 8.95
CA VAL A 51 -15.13 24.02 9.23
C VAL A 51 -15.39 22.52 9.28
N THR A 52 -14.59 21.74 8.55
CA THR A 52 -14.68 20.28 8.53
C THR A 52 -13.29 19.64 8.48
N LEU A 53 -13.18 18.35 8.82
CA LEU A 53 -11.94 17.59 8.77
C LEU A 53 -11.78 16.89 7.41
N THR A 54 -10.56 16.85 6.90
CA THR A 54 -10.23 16.20 5.61
C THR A 54 -10.47 14.69 5.63
N SER A 55 -10.43 14.08 6.81
CA SER A 55 -10.76 12.67 7.09
C SER A 55 -12.27 12.35 7.05
N ASN A 56 -13.13 13.37 7.06
CA ASN A 56 -14.59 13.22 6.95
C ASN A 56 -15.08 13.64 5.55
N VAL A 57 -14.56 14.76 5.04
CA VAL A 57 -14.92 15.34 3.74
C VAL A 57 -13.64 15.58 2.97
N SER A 58 -13.43 15.03 1.78
CA SER A 58 -12.16 15.13 1.06
C SER A 58 -12.29 16.02 -0.19
N LEU A 59 -12.25 17.36 0.00
CA LEU A 59 -12.50 18.34 -1.07
C LEU A 59 -11.48 18.29 -2.21
N LEU A 60 -10.18 18.21 -1.90
CA LEU A 60 -9.15 18.20 -2.94
C LEU A 60 -9.20 16.91 -3.79
N PRO A 61 -9.33 15.68 -3.22
CA PRO A 61 -9.58 14.48 -4.00
C PRO A 61 -10.86 14.53 -4.85
N PHE A 62 -11.96 15.12 -4.35
CA PHE A 62 -13.21 15.29 -5.11
C PHE A 62 -13.02 16.19 -6.35
N ALA A 63 -12.29 17.30 -6.20
CA ALA A 63 -11.93 18.17 -7.31
C ALA A 63 -10.96 17.49 -8.28
N PHE A 64 -9.92 16.83 -7.78
CA PHE A 64 -8.95 16.11 -8.62
C PHE A 64 -9.61 14.98 -9.45
N ALA A 65 -10.63 14.32 -8.91
CA ALA A 65 -11.43 13.33 -9.62
C ALA A 65 -12.38 13.92 -10.69
N GLY A 66 -12.33 15.23 -10.95
CA GLY A 66 -13.07 15.93 -12.02
C GLY A 66 -14.48 16.39 -11.64
N TYR A 67 -14.91 16.22 -10.38
CA TYR A 67 -16.25 16.63 -9.94
C TYR A 67 -16.32 18.12 -9.54
N ALA A 68 -15.17 18.75 -9.32
CA ALA A 68 -14.99 20.16 -8.97
C ALA A 68 -13.64 20.66 -9.50
N THR A 69 -13.31 21.94 -9.31
CA THR A 69 -11.99 22.51 -9.62
C THR A 69 -11.43 23.19 -8.37
N ALA A 70 -10.18 22.90 -8.03
CA ALA A 70 -9.48 23.56 -6.92
C ALA A 70 -8.22 24.25 -7.43
N THR A 71 -8.30 25.56 -7.65
CA THR A 71 -7.17 26.37 -8.11
C THR A 71 -6.40 26.89 -6.91
N LEU A 72 -5.13 26.51 -6.77
CA LEU A 72 -4.26 27.02 -5.70
C LEU A 72 -4.09 28.54 -5.84
N ASP A 73 -4.31 29.26 -4.76
CA ASP A 73 -3.99 30.68 -4.67
C ASP A 73 -2.57 30.84 -4.10
N ILE A 74 -1.73 31.53 -4.87
CA ILE A 74 -0.35 31.92 -4.53
C ILE A 74 -0.12 33.43 -4.68
N VAL A 75 -1.19 34.18 -4.97
CA VAL A 75 -1.14 35.62 -5.25
C VAL A 75 -1.56 36.40 -4.01
N ASP A 76 -2.69 36.00 -3.41
CA ASP A 76 -3.24 36.66 -2.22
C ASP A 76 -2.80 35.99 -0.92
N GLU A 77 -2.17 34.81 -0.96
CA GLU A 77 -1.88 34.01 0.23
C GLU A 77 -0.55 33.24 0.12
N SER A 78 0.15 33.09 1.25
CA SER A 78 1.37 32.28 1.33
C SER A 78 1.06 30.79 1.49
N VAL A 79 1.85 29.93 0.86
CA VAL A 79 1.67 28.47 0.93
C VAL A 79 2.80 27.84 1.73
N LEU A 80 2.48 27.19 2.85
CA LEU A 80 3.45 26.38 3.60
C LEU A 80 3.54 24.98 2.98
N ARG A 81 4.77 24.59 2.65
CA ARG A 81 5.10 23.42 1.82
C ARG A 81 6.18 22.59 2.50
N THR A 82 5.94 21.30 2.63
CA THR A 82 6.95 20.32 3.04
C THR A 82 7.33 19.51 1.82
N ARG A 83 8.59 19.56 1.41
CA ARG A 83 9.13 18.72 0.33
C ARG A 83 9.78 17.48 0.89
N TYR A 84 9.55 16.34 0.24
CA TYR A 84 10.15 15.06 0.60
C TYR A 84 10.48 14.24 -0.63
N PHE A 85 11.43 13.31 -0.48
CA PHE A 85 11.83 12.40 -1.53
C PHE A 85 10.92 11.17 -1.55
N ILE A 86 10.34 10.88 -2.70
CA ILE A 86 9.68 9.60 -2.99
C ILE A 86 10.64 8.76 -3.81
N THR A 87 11.05 7.63 -3.24
CA THR A 87 11.83 6.60 -3.94
C THR A 87 11.12 6.14 -5.22
N PRO A 88 11.82 5.94 -6.34
CA PRO A 88 13.28 5.88 -6.46
C PRO A 88 13.98 7.21 -6.76
N SER A 89 13.26 8.27 -7.17
CA SER A 89 13.90 9.51 -7.68
C SER A 89 13.03 10.78 -7.68
N SER A 90 11.80 10.73 -7.17
CA SER A 90 10.84 11.84 -7.28
C SER A 90 10.91 12.80 -6.09
N VAL A 91 10.66 14.08 -6.32
CA VAL A 91 10.40 15.06 -5.26
C VAL A 91 8.89 15.32 -5.19
N ALA A 92 8.37 15.20 -3.97
CA ALA A 92 6.98 15.36 -3.61
C ALA A 92 6.79 16.60 -2.74
N GLU A 93 5.64 17.25 -2.85
CA GLU A 93 5.20 18.35 -2.00
C GLU A 93 3.90 18.00 -1.28
N SER A 94 3.89 18.13 0.05
CA SER A 94 2.67 18.24 0.86
C SER A 94 2.50 19.70 1.30
N ARG A 95 1.24 20.14 1.41
CA ARG A 95 0.87 21.54 1.70
C ARG A 95 0.18 21.61 3.06
N THR A 96 0.94 22.05 4.06
CA THR A 96 0.47 22.17 5.45
C THR A 96 -0.41 23.40 5.67
N PHE A 97 -0.28 24.43 4.83
CA PHE A 97 -1.20 25.57 4.78
C PHE A 97 -1.33 26.05 3.34
N ALA A 98 -2.56 26.10 2.81
CA ALA A 98 -2.83 26.54 1.44
C ALA A 98 -4.26 27.08 1.28
N LYS A 99 -4.41 28.17 0.52
CA LYS A 99 -5.69 28.71 0.06
C LYS A 99 -5.99 28.23 -1.36
N TYR A 100 -7.25 27.92 -1.64
CA TYR A 100 -7.75 27.52 -2.95
C TYR A 100 -9.01 28.32 -3.30
N LEU A 101 -9.10 28.76 -4.54
CA LEU A 101 -10.37 29.08 -5.18
C LEU A 101 -11.01 27.77 -5.64
N TYR A 102 -12.11 27.38 -5.01
CA TYR A 102 -12.78 26.11 -5.26
C TYR A 102 -14.09 26.35 -6.01
N LYS A 103 -14.27 25.68 -7.15
CA LYS A 103 -15.48 25.75 -7.98
C LYS A 103 -16.18 24.39 -8.03
N TRP A 104 -17.47 24.35 -7.74
CA TRP A 104 -18.30 23.15 -7.86
C TRP A 104 -19.63 23.51 -8.53
N GLY A 105 -19.90 22.94 -9.71
CA GLY A 105 -20.97 23.43 -10.58
C GLY A 105 -20.74 24.90 -10.93
N ASP A 106 -21.75 25.74 -10.71
CA ASP A 106 -21.66 27.20 -10.85
C ASP A 106 -21.28 27.93 -9.55
N GLU A 107 -21.12 27.20 -8.43
CA GLU A 107 -20.78 27.76 -7.14
C GLU A 107 -19.26 27.91 -6.95
N TYR A 108 -18.86 29.03 -6.37
CA TYR A 108 -17.49 29.33 -5.97
C TYR A 108 -17.38 29.42 -4.45
N PHE A 109 -16.25 28.97 -3.90
CA PHE A 109 -15.92 28.95 -2.48
C PHE A 109 -14.45 29.33 -2.29
N ILE A 110 -14.10 29.95 -1.17
CA ILE A 110 -12.70 30.09 -0.74
C ILE A 110 -12.43 28.97 0.27
N VAL A 111 -11.44 28.12 -0.01
CA VAL A 111 -11.11 26.96 0.83
C VAL A 111 -9.68 27.06 1.33
N TYR A 112 -9.49 27.11 2.64
CA TYR A 112 -8.19 26.92 3.26
C TYR A 112 -8.04 25.47 3.73
N ILE A 113 -6.94 24.83 3.37
CA ILE A 113 -6.51 23.53 3.90
C ILE A 113 -5.37 23.80 4.88
N VAL A 114 -5.54 23.40 6.15
CA VAL A 114 -4.55 23.64 7.20
C VAL A 114 -4.33 22.40 8.05
N GLN A 115 -3.10 21.92 8.05
CA GLN A 115 -2.63 20.84 8.92
C GLN A 115 -2.14 21.42 10.25
N LEU A 116 -2.84 21.07 11.33
CA LEU A 116 -2.49 21.48 12.70
C LEU A 116 -1.70 20.42 13.46
N SER A 117 -1.87 19.15 13.10
CA SER A 117 -1.07 18.03 13.62
C SER A 117 -1.00 16.90 12.60
N TYR A 118 -0.22 15.86 12.90
CA TYR A 118 -0.10 14.66 12.07
C TYR A 118 -1.46 13.98 11.77
N TYR A 119 -2.46 14.16 12.63
CA TYR A 119 -3.78 13.53 12.50
C TYR A 119 -4.93 14.52 12.22
N GLN A 120 -4.65 15.82 12.10
CA GLN A 120 -5.67 16.86 12.02
C GLN A 120 -5.38 17.87 10.92
N THR A 121 -5.97 17.62 9.76
CA THR A 121 -6.04 18.56 8.63
C THR A 121 -7.46 19.10 8.52
N PHE A 122 -7.62 20.37 8.88
CA PHE A 122 -8.87 21.12 8.83
C PHE A 122 -9.04 21.80 7.47
N GLN A 123 -10.30 21.92 7.06
CA GLN A 123 -10.74 22.62 5.86
C GLN A 123 -11.71 23.72 6.28
N TYR A 124 -11.35 24.97 5.98
CA TYR A 124 -12.14 26.16 6.29
C TYR A 124 -12.75 26.63 4.97
N ILE A 125 -14.07 26.51 4.86
CA ILE A 125 -14.83 26.78 3.64
C ILE A 125 -15.61 28.06 3.86
N PHE A 126 -15.35 29.07 3.04
CA PHE A 126 -16.06 30.34 3.03
C PHE A 126 -17.01 30.42 1.83
N LYS A 127 -18.23 30.90 2.09
CA LYS A 127 -19.27 31.09 1.07
C LYS A 127 -20.14 32.31 1.41
N GLU A 128 -20.67 32.99 0.39
CA GLU A 128 -21.63 34.07 0.58
C GLU A 128 -22.93 33.51 1.23
N PRO A 129 -23.49 34.13 2.29
CA PRO A 129 -24.78 33.72 2.83
C PRO A 129 -25.91 33.88 1.80
N ALA A 130 -26.76 32.86 1.65
CA ALA A 130 -27.95 32.95 0.82
C ALA A 130 -29.04 33.83 1.49
N LYS A 131 -30.11 34.14 0.75
CA LYS A 131 -31.22 34.97 1.27
C LYS A 131 -31.90 34.29 2.46
N GLY A 132 -31.69 34.84 3.67
CA GLY A 132 -32.21 34.32 4.93
C GLY A 132 -31.17 33.60 5.79
N GLU A 133 -29.95 33.40 5.28
CA GLU A 133 -28.79 32.93 6.03
C GLU A 133 -28.01 34.10 6.64
N THR A 134 -27.07 33.80 7.52
CA THR A 134 -26.16 34.77 8.14
C THR A 134 -24.74 34.22 8.17
N ILE A 135 -23.74 35.08 8.38
CA ILE A 135 -22.33 34.66 8.55
C ILE A 135 -22.09 33.73 9.77
N MET A 136 -23.07 33.62 10.67
CA MET A 136 -23.02 32.78 11.89
C MET A 136 -23.91 31.53 11.81
N SER A 137 -24.69 31.35 10.73
CA SER A 137 -25.51 30.15 10.52
C SER A 137 -24.79 29.11 9.66
N GLY A 138 -25.40 27.94 9.48
CA GLY A 138 -25.04 27.08 8.35
C GLY A 138 -25.26 27.80 7.01
N ASN A 139 -24.61 27.28 5.96
CA ASN A 139 -24.73 27.76 4.58
C ASN A 139 -25.16 26.59 3.69
N GLY A 140 -26.32 26.70 3.05
CA GLY A 140 -26.93 25.62 2.28
C GLY A 140 -26.08 25.14 1.11
N LYS A 141 -25.30 26.04 0.48
CA LYS A 141 -24.41 25.67 -0.62
C LYS A 141 -23.16 24.93 -0.15
N THR A 142 -22.60 25.32 0.99
CA THR A 142 -21.52 24.54 1.62
C THR A 142 -22.03 23.18 2.11
N ASP A 143 -23.25 23.11 2.66
CA ASP A 143 -23.88 21.84 3.07
C ASP A 143 -24.19 20.93 1.88
N GLU A 144 -24.63 21.47 0.74
CA GLU A 144 -24.81 20.73 -0.52
C GLU A 144 -23.46 20.15 -1.02
N LEU A 145 -22.39 20.96 -1.03
CA LEU A 145 -21.05 20.52 -1.40
C LEU A 145 -20.54 19.40 -0.48
N ILE A 146 -20.65 19.58 0.84
CA ILE A 146 -20.24 18.58 1.84
C ILE A 146 -21.02 17.26 1.64
N LYS A 147 -22.32 17.32 1.38
CA LYS A 147 -23.14 16.13 1.09
C LYS A 147 -22.73 15.46 -0.21
N ALA A 148 -22.45 16.21 -1.28
CA ALA A 148 -22.02 15.65 -2.56
C ALA A 148 -20.65 14.96 -2.46
N VAL A 149 -19.70 15.59 -1.77
CA VAL A 149 -18.36 15.01 -1.50
C VAL A 149 -18.48 13.76 -0.63
N GLY A 150 -19.28 13.81 0.44
CA GLY A 150 -19.55 12.64 1.29
C GLY A 150 -20.23 11.49 0.53
N GLN A 151 -21.20 11.80 -0.35
CA GLN A 151 -21.85 10.81 -1.22
C GLN A 151 -20.89 10.21 -2.26
N TRP A 152 -19.90 10.97 -2.72
CA TRP A 152 -18.86 10.46 -3.64
C TRP A 152 -17.81 9.60 -2.92
N GLN A 153 -17.51 9.91 -1.64
CA GLN A 153 -16.69 9.06 -0.78
C GLN A 153 -17.41 7.77 -0.38
N ILE A 154 -18.75 7.81 -0.26
CA ILE A 154 -19.55 6.60 -0.10
C ILE A 154 -19.52 5.79 -1.41
N PRO A 155 -19.15 4.50 -1.35
CA PRO A 155 -19.32 3.56 -2.45
C PRO A 155 -20.72 3.63 -3.10
N PRO A 156 -20.84 3.72 -4.44
CA PRO A 156 -22.15 3.67 -5.09
C PRO A 156 -22.93 2.39 -4.70
N PRO A 157 -24.27 2.45 -4.68
CA PRO A 157 -25.11 1.33 -4.26
C PRO A 157 -24.85 0.05 -5.09
N PRO A 158 -25.15 -1.14 -4.54
CA PRO A 158 -24.82 -2.42 -5.15
C PRO A 158 -25.38 -2.53 -6.59
N GLY A 159 -24.47 -2.80 -7.52
CA GLY A 159 -24.70 -2.79 -8.97
C GLY A 159 -23.40 -2.55 -9.75
N ASP A 160 -22.48 -1.79 -9.16
CA ASP A 160 -21.21 -1.39 -9.78
C ASP A 160 -20.06 -2.33 -9.37
N LYS A 161 -19.39 -2.97 -10.34
CA LYS A 161 -18.46 -4.11 -10.11
C LYS A 161 -17.07 -3.72 -9.57
N TRP A 162 -16.93 -2.62 -8.84
CA TRP A 162 -15.62 -2.13 -8.40
C TRP A 162 -15.03 -2.91 -7.24
N VAL A 163 -13.69 -2.83 -7.13
CA VAL A 163 -12.97 -3.14 -5.91
C VAL A 163 -12.80 -1.86 -5.10
N TYR A 164 -13.28 -1.87 -3.88
CA TYR A 164 -13.08 -0.81 -2.90
C TYR A 164 -11.84 -1.14 -2.09
N VAL A 165 -10.90 -0.21 -1.96
CA VAL A 165 -9.66 -0.40 -1.22
C VAL A 165 -9.70 0.46 0.03
N TYR A 166 -9.30 -0.11 1.17
CA TYR A 166 -9.02 0.63 2.39
C TYR A 166 -7.51 0.75 2.59
N ASP A 167 -7.02 1.99 2.60
CA ASP A 167 -5.64 2.34 2.97
C ASP A 167 -5.68 3.66 3.76
N GLY A 168 -6.07 3.57 5.03
CA GLY A 168 -6.42 4.73 5.89
C GLY A 168 -7.80 5.33 5.62
N TYR A 169 -8.31 5.26 4.39
CA TYR A 169 -9.67 5.63 3.98
C TYR A 169 -10.16 4.71 2.84
N TRP A 170 -11.46 4.71 2.57
CA TRP A 170 -12.07 3.95 1.47
C TRP A 170 -12.03 4.70 0.14
N PHE A 171 -11.61 4.02 -0.94
CA PHE A 171 -11.65 4.55 -2.31
C PHE A 171 -11.86 3.43 -3.35
N ARG A 172 -12.20 3.77 -4.59
CA ARG A 172 -12.32 2.81 -5.71
C ARG A 172 -10.98 2.64 -6.41
N SER A 173 -10.50 1.41 -6.59
CA SER A 173 -9.26 1.12 -7.31
C SER A 173 -9.51 0.53 -8.70
N LYS A 174 -9.35 1.36 -9.74
CA LYS A 174 -9.40 0.91 -11.15
C LYS A 174 -8.29 -0.09 -11.48
N ALA A 175 -7.08 0.16 -10.96
CA ALA A 175 -5.93 -0.73 -11.19
C ALA A 175 -6.18 -2.13 -10.62
N LEU A 176 -6.68 -2.23 -9.38
CA LEU A 176 -7.00 -3.53 -8.77
C LEU A 176 -8.21 -4.19 -9.45
N TYR A 177 -9.22 -3.41 -9.87
CA TYR A 177 -10.34 -3.93 -10.64
C TYR A 177 -9.90 -4.60 -11.96
N GLU A 178 -9.05 -3.96 -12.76
CA GLU A 178 -8.54 -4.56 -14.01
C GLU A 178 -7.65 -5.78 -13.75
N GLN A 179 -6.84 -5.79 -12.67
CA GLN A 179 -6.10 -6.99 -12.26
C GLN A 179 -7.02 -8.15 -11.86
N VAL A 180 -8.10 -7.88 -11.13
CA VAL A 180 -9.09 -8.89 -10.73
C VAL A 180 -9.83 -9.43 -11.94
N LYS A 181 -10.34 -8.56 -12.81
CA LYS A 181 -11.04 -8.91 -14.05
C LYS A 181 -10.24 -9.88 -14.94
N ASN A 182 -8.91 -9.70 -14.97
CA ASN A 182 -7.99 -10.54 -15.73
C ASN A 182 -7.49 -11.81 -15.00
N ALA A 183 -7.80 -12.01 -13.71
CA ALA A 183 -7.39 -13.21 -12.97
C ALA A 183 -8.45 -14.32 -13.06
N SER A 184 -8.18 -15.41 -13.79
CA SER A 184 -9.03 -16.61 -13.77
C SER A 184 -8.50 -17.66 -12.81
N TRP A 185 -9.38 -18.56 -12.35
CA TRP A 185 -8.96 -19.79 -11.67
C TRP A 185 -8.17 -20.75 -12.56
N ASP A 186 -8.27 -20.58 -13.89
CA ASP A 186 -7.47 -21.30 -14.89
C ASP A 186 -5.99 -20.86 -14.86
N ASP A 187 -5.72 -19.61 -14.45
CA ASP A 187 -4.37 -19.05 -14.35
C ASP A 187 -3.68 -19.39 -13.02
N VAL A 188 -4.41 -19.96 -12.06
CA VAL A 188 -3.91 -20.36 -10.75
C VAL A 188 -3.52 -21.83 -10.78
N ILE A 189 -2.23 -22.14 -10.60
CA ILE A 189 -1.78 -23.53 -10.40
C ILE A 189 -2.00 -23.88 -8.93
N LEU A 190 -3.01 -24.70 -8.67
CA LEU A 190 -3.47 -25.16 -7.37
C LEU A 190 -4.32 -26.42 -7.57
N ASN A 191 -4.42 -27.27 -6.55
CA ASN A 191 -5.33 -28.40 -6.52
C ASN A 191 -6.77 -28.04 -6.98
N GLU A 192 -7.27 -28.74 -7.99
CA GLU A 192 -8.59 -28.49 -8.61
C GLU A 192 -9.79 -28.69 -7.67
N GLU A 193 -9.69 -29.60 -6.70
CA GLU A 193 -10.72 -29.77 -5.69
C GLU A 193 -10.77 -28.56 -4.76
N MET A 194 -9.61 -28.06 -4.34
CA MET A 194 -9.48 -26.86 -3.49
C MET A 194 -10.09 -25.62 -4.16
N LYS A 195 -9.82 -25.38 -5.46
CA LYS A 195 -10.45 -24.29 -6.24
C LYS A 195 -11.97 -24.39 -6.22
N LYS A 196 -12.51 -25.58 -6.47
CA LYS A 196 -13.96 -25.87 -6.49
C LYS A 196 -14.59 -25.72 -5.11
N GLN A 197 -13.92 -26.17 -4.04
CA GLN A 197 -14.38 -26.02 -2.67
C GLN A 197 -14.48 -24.54 -2.26
N ILE A 198 -13.44 -23.74 -2.51
CA ILE A 198 -13.41 -22.31 -2.16
C ILE A 198 -14.53 -21.56 -2.91
N THR A 199 -14.57 -21.73 -4.24
CA THR A 199 -15.53 -21.02 -5.11
C THR A 199 -16.97 -21.46 -4.81
N GLY A 200 -17.22 -22.76 -4.71
CA GLY A 200 -18.55 -23.30 -4.39
C GLY A 200 -19.06 -22.93 -3.00
N LEU A 201 -18.17 -22.81 -2.00
CA LEU A 201 -18.53 -22.32 -0.67
C LEU A 201 -19.00 -20.87 -0.70
N MET A 202 -18.34 -20.03 -1.51
CA MET A 202 -18.68 -18.62 -1.67
C MET A 202 -20.02 -18.41 -2.37
N HIS A 203 -20.24 -18.99 -3.57
CA HIS A 203 -21.53 -18.85 -4.26
C HIS A 203 -22.66 -19.40 -3.38
N LYS A 204 -22.50 -20.61 -2.84
CA LYS A 204 -23.49 -21.21 -1.93
C LYS A 204 -23.80 -20.34 -0.72
N PHE A 205 -22.82 -19.64 -0.14
CA PHE A 205 -23.07 -18.72 0.97
C PHE A 205 -24.02 -17.59 0.56
N PHE A 206 -23.77 -16.95 -0.58
CA PHE A 206 -24.59 -15.82 -1.04
C PHE A 206 -25.98 -16.27 -1.50
N ASP A 207 -26.07 -17.40 -2.21
CA ASP A 207 -27.34 -18.00 -2.67
C ASP A 207 -28.23 -18.48 -1.49
N SER A 208 -27.62 -18.84 -0.36
CA SER A 208 -28.34 -19.44 0.79
C SER A 208 -28.98 -18.43 1.75
N ARG A 209 -29.03 -17.12 1.43
CA ARG A 209 -29.50 -16.06 2.35
C ARG A 209 -30.78 -16.41 3.12
N ASP A 210 -31.82 -16.86 2.40
CA ASP A 210 -33.11 -17.17 3.02
C ASP A 210 -33.06 -18.43 3.90
N ILE A 211 -32.15 -19.37 3.62
CA ILE A 211 -31.94 -20.56 4.45
C ILE A 211 -31.39 -20.15 5.83
N TYR A 212 -30.39 -19.26 5.87
CA TYR A 212 -29.85 -18.73 7.12
C TYR A 212 -30.92 -17.99 7.92
N LYS A 213 -31.67 -17.11 7.24
CA LYS A 213 -32.77 -16.33 7.83
C LYS A 213 -33.86 -17.22 8.42
N ASN A 214 -34.28 -18.26 7.71
CA ASN A 214 -35.32 -19.20 8.16
C ASN A 214 -34.85 -20.10 9.31
N LEU A 215 -33.55 -20.40 9.40
CA LEU A 215 -32.94 -21.16 10.49
C LEU A 215 -32.58 -20.29 11.72
N GLY A 216 -32.67 -18.96 11.62
CA GLY A 216 -32.32 -18.04 12.70
C GLY A 216 -30.83 -18.03 13.05
N VAL A 217 -29.95 -18.39 12.12
CA VAL A 217 -28.49 -18.46 12.32
C VAL A 217 -27.78 -17.29 11.62
N PRO A 218 -26.71 -16.71 12.20
CA PRO A 218 -26.00 -15.57 11.60
C PRO A 218 -25.52 -15.84 10.19
N TRP A 219 -25.87 -14.97 9.23
CA TRP A 219 -25.49 -15.09 7.83
C TRP A 219 -24.09 -14.50 7.60
N LYS A 220 -23.09 -14.98 8.34
CA LYS A 220 -21.67 -14.63 8.14
C LYS A 220 -20.85 -15.86 7.82
N ARG A 221 -19.72 -15.67 7.13
CA ARG A 221 -18.77 -16.76 6.82
C ARG A 221 -17.35 -16.20 6.81
N GLY A 222 -16.39 -16.94 7.38
CA GLY A 222 -14.97 -16.60 7.31
C GLY A 222 -14.14 -17.74 6.73
N VAL A 223 -13.22 -17.43 5.81
CA VAL A 223 -12.19 -18.35 5.31
C VAL A 223 -10.81 -17.72 5.42
N ILE A 224 -9.78 -18.52 5.72
CA ILE A 224 -8.39 -18.05 5.78
C ILE A 224 -7.45 -18.91 4.93
N PHE A 225 -6.64 -18.25 4.12
CA PHE A 225 -5.61 -18.81 3.26
C PHE A 225 -4.26 -18.69 3.98
N HIS A 226 -3.57 -19.81 4.22
CA HIS A 226 -2.32 -19.80 5.00
C HIS A 226 -1.25 -20.69 4.38
N GLY A 227 0.01 -20.46 4.73
CA GLY A 227 1.16 -21.21 4.21
C GLY A 227 2.27 -20.27 3.71
N PRO A 228 3.42 -20.80 3.25
CA PRO A 228 4.58 -20.00 2.86
C PRO A 228 4.28 -18.93 1.80
N ALA A 229 5.08 -17.86 1.81
CA ALA A 229 5.01 -16.76 0.85
C ALA A 229 5.28 -17.24 -0.58
N GLY A 230 4.66 -16.57 -1.57
CA GLY A 230 4.88 -16.87 -2.99
C GLY A 230 4.17 -18.11 -3.54
N ASN A 231 3.22 -18.71 -2.81
CA ASN A 231 2.47 -19.92 -3.24
C ASN A 231 1.00 -19.63 -3.61
N GLY A 232 0.72 -18.47 -4.22
CA GLY A 232 -0.56 -18.25 -4.90
C GLY A 232 -1.76 -17.77 -4.06
N LYS A 233 -1.59 -17.42 -2.78
CA LYS A 233 -2.67 -16.88 -1.92
C LYS A 233 -3.36 -15.64 -2.55
N THR A 234 -2.58 -14.62 -2.90
CA THR A 234 -3.03 -13.35 -3.51
C THR A 234 -3.76 -13.54 -4.84
N ILE A 235 -3.21 -14.36 -5.75
CA ILE A 235 -3.86 -14.59 -7.06
C ILE A 235 -5.16 -15.39 -6.92
N SER A 236 -5.24 -16.30 -5.93
CA SER A 236 -6.47 -17.01 -5.59
C SER A 236 -7.56 -16.07 -5.05
N ILE A 237 -7.18 -15.07 -4.24
CA ILE A 237 -8.11 -14.00 -3.81
C ILE A 237 -8.64 -13.24 -5.04
N LYS A 238 -7.77 -12.84 -5.97
CA LYS A 238 -8.19 -12.11 -7.19
C LYS A 238 -9.10 -12.97 -8.09
N ALA A 239 -8.80 -14.26 -8.27
CA ALA A 239 -9.64 -15.20 -9.01
C ALA A 239 -11.01 -15.41 -8.34
N LEU A 240 -11.06 -15.44 -7.00
CA LEU A 240 -12.31 -15.53 -6.23
C LEU A 240 -13.18 -14.28 -6.40
N MET A 241 -12.59 -13.08 -6.33
CA MET A 241 -13.27 -11.81 -6.60
C MET A 241 -13.82 -11.76 -8.04
N ASN A 242 -13.04 -12.20 -9.03
CA ASN A 242 -13.49 -12.26 -10.44
C ASN A 242 -14.65 -13.25 -10.63
N SER A 243 -14.68 -14.33 -9.85
CA SER A 243 -15.78 -15.31 -9.87
C SER A 243 -17.10 -14.68 -9.41
N LEU A 244 -17.08 -13.77 -8.42
CA LEU A 244 -18.25 -12.94 -8.09
C LEU A 244 -18.60 -11.95 -9.20
N PHE A 245 -17.61 -11.26 -9.78
CA PHE A 245 -17.85 -10.29 -10.85
C PHE A 245 -18.45 -10.92 -12.12
N LYS A 246 -18.22 -12.21 -12.34
CA LYS A 246 -18.82 -13.01 -13.43
C LYS A 246 -20.14 -13.67 -13.04
N SER A 247 -20.57 -13.59 -11.77
CA SER A 247 -21.84 -14.15 -11.31
C SER A 247 -23.01 -13.28 -11.77
N ASP A 248 -23.88 -13.83 -12.61
CA ASP A 248 -25.10 -13.13 -13.04
C ASP A 248 -26.05 -12.92 -11.85
N GLY A 249 -26.70 -11.75 -11.80
CA GLY A 249 -27.73 -11.41 -10.81
C GLY A 249 -27.26 -10.98 -9.41
N LEU A 250 -25.97 -11.17 -9.07
CA LEU A 250 -25.42 -10.83 -7.75
C LEU A 250 -24.27 -9.82 -7.87
N SER A 251 -24.60 -8.52 -7.85
CA SER A 251 -23.58 -7.46 -7.79
C SER A 251 -23.07 -7.26 -6.35
N ILE A 252 -22.29 -8.22 -5.88
CA ILE A 252 -21.67 -8.23 -4.55
C ILE A 252 -20.38 -7.39 -4.61
N PRO A 253 -20.29 -6.26 -3.89
CA PRO A 253 -19.06 -5.47 -3.83
C PRO A 253 -17.93 -6.24 -3.14
N SER A 254 -16.71 -6.04 -3.61
CA SER A 254 -15.48 -6.54 -2.98
C SER A 254 -14.75 -5.41 -2.27
N LEU A 255 -14.61 -5.54 -0.95
CA LEU A 255 -13.92 -4.61 -0.06
C LEU A 255 -12.55 -5.20 0.29
N TYR A 256 -11.48 -4.62 -0.20
CA TYR A 256 -10.10 -5.05 -0.01
C TYR A 256 -9.38 -4.15 0.99
N VAL A 257 -8.91 -4.71 2.10
CA VAL A 257 -8.15 -3.98 3.12
C VAL A 257 -6.66 -4.17 2.87
N LYS A 258 -5.96 -3.07 2.59
CA LYS A 258 -4.51 -3.04 2.37
C LYS A 258 -3.72 -2.76 3.65
N SER A 259 -4.24 -1.88 4.52
CA SER A 259 -3.61 -1.54 5.80
C SER A 259 -4.67 -1.17 6.85
N ALA A 260 -4.42 -1.47 8.13
CA ALA A 260 -5.18 -0.89 9.23
C ALA A 260 -4.28 -0.66 10.45
N THR A 261 -4.06 0.61 10.80
CA THR A 261 -3.08 1.01 11.83
C THR A 261 -3.67 1.19 13.22
N SER A 262 -5.00 1.16 13.37
CA SER A 262 -5.69 1.50 14.62
C SER A 262 -7.02 0.76 14.81
N THR A 263 -7.52 0.71 16.04
CA THR A 263 -8.87 0.21 16.35
C THR A 263 -9.97 1.01 15.66
N TYR A 264 -9.77 2.33 15.49
CA TYR A 264 -10.65 3.18 14.69
C TYR A 264 -10.69 2.75 13.22
N SER A 265 -9.54 2.44 12.61
CA SER A 265 -9.47 1.91 11.24
C SER A 265 -10.27 0.61 11.11
N ILE A 266 -10.09 -0.32 12.06
CA ILE A 266 -10.81 -1.61 12.07
C ILE A 266 -12.32 -1.39 12.21
N ARG A 267 -12.75 -0.49 13.11
CA ARG A 267 -14.16 -0.13 13.25
C ARG A 267 -14.74 0.40 11.94
N ASN A 268 -14.05 1.33 11.27
CA ASN A 268 -14.50 1.89 10.00
C ASN A 268 -14.58 0.83 8.89
N ILE A 269 -13.66 -0.14 8.87
CA ILE A 269 -13.69 -1.25 7.93
C ILE A 269 -14.95 -2.09 8.13
N PHE A 270 -15.24 -2.51 9.36
CA PHE A 270 -16.42 -3.34 9.64
C PHE A 270 -17.74 -2.56 9.49
N GLN A 271 -17.79 -1.29 9.87
CA GLN A 271 -18.96 -0.44 9.61
C GLN A 271 -19.25 -0.30 8.11
N GLN A 272 -18.22 -0.13 7.27
CA GLN A 272 -18.40 -0.09 5.82
C GLN A 272 -18.86 -1.45 5.26
N ALA A 273 -18.29 -2.56 5.73
CA ALA A 273 -18.73 -3.90 5.31
C ALA A 273 -20.19 -4.18 5.70
N ARG A 274 -20.64 -3.76 6.89
CA ARG A 274 -22.05 -3.83 7.30
C ARG A 274 -22.96 -2.98 6.40
N TYR A 275 -22.54 -1.75 6.07
CA TYR A 275 -23.28 -0.86 5.16
C TYR A 275 -23.39 -1.41 3.73
N MET A 276 -22.35 -2.10 3.25
CA MET A 276 -22.28 -2.66 1.90
C MET A 276 -22.78 -4.11 1.79
N SER A 277 -23.35 -4.66 2.86
CA SER A 277 -23.83 -6.04 2.89
C SER A 277 -24.99 -6.30 1.89
N PRO A 278 -24.98 -7.42 1.14
CA PRO A 278 -24.00 -8.50 1.19
C PRO A 278 -22.71 -8.18 0.44
N CYS A 279 -21.56 -8.51 1.03
CA CYS A 279 -20.25 -8.16 0.49
C CYS A 279 -19.19 -9.24 0.68
N LEU A 280 -18.15 -9.22 -0.17
CA LEU A 280 -16.89 -9.91 0.05
C LEU A 280 -15.91 -8.96 0.73
N LEU A 281 -15.44 -9.29 1.93
CA LEU A 281 -14.45 -8.53 2.70
C LEU A 281 -13.11 -9.28 2.71
N ILE A 282 -12.07 -8.67 2.17
CA ILE A 282 -10.74 -9.25 2.00
C ILE A 282 -9.74 -8.56 2.93
N PHE A 283 -8.99 -9.37 3.70
CA PHE A 283 -7.82 -8.95 4.47
C PHE A 283 -6.58 -9.65 3.91
N GLU A 284 -5.82 -8.98 3.04
CA GLU A 284 -4.54 -9.52 2.58
C GLU A 284 -3.45 -9.29 3.63
N ASP A 285 -2.63 -10.30 3.86
CA ASP A 285 -1.56 -10.38 4.87
C ASP A 285 -2.02 -9.82 6.23
N ILE A 286 -3.07 -10.44 6.76
CA ILE A 286 -3.81 -10.06 7.97
C ILE A 286 -2.92 -9.93 9.21
N ASP A 287 -1.73 -10.52 9.24
CA ASP A 287 -0.69 -10.32 10.26
C ASP A 287 -0.14 -8.87 10.29
N THR A 288 -0.17 -8.16 9.16
CA THR A 288 0.16 -6.71 9.09
C THR A 288 -0.98 -5.82 9.63
N ILE A 289 -2.21 -6.33 9.59
CA ILE A 289 -3.45 -5.64 9.99
C ILE A 289 -3.76 -5.89 11.48
N VAL A 290 -3.51 -7.10 11.97
CA VAL A 290 -3.90 -7.60 13.29
C VAL A 290 -2.70 -7.65 14.23
N THR A 291 -2.23 -6.45 14.60
CA THR A 291 -1.12 -6.24 15.54
C THR A 291 -1.48 -6.62 16.99
N LYS A 292 -0.47 -6.80 17.86
CA LYS A 292 -0.67 -7.14 19.29
C LYS A 292 -1.66 -6.22 20.02
N SER A 293 -1.69 -4.92 19.68
CA SER A 293 -2.57 -3.92 20.30
C SER A 293 -4.00 -3.89 19.72
N THR A 294 -4.19 -4.33 18.48
CA THR A 294 -5.48 -4.30 17.79
C THR A 294 -6.20 -5.66 17.79
N ARG A 295 -5.45 -6.75 18.01
CA ARG A 295 -5.91 -8.16 17.97
C ARG A 295 -7.26 -8.41 18.64
N SER A 296 -7.40 -8.03 19.91
CA SER A 296 -8.64 -8.26 20.66
C SER A 296 -9.83 -7.48 20.08
N TYR A 297 -9.60 -6.26 19.59
CA TYR A 297 -10.63 -5.44 18.95
C TYR A 297 -11.07 -6.06 17.61
N PHE A 298 -10.11 -6.45 16.77
CA PHE A 298 -10.38 -7.12 15.49
C PHE A 298 -11.26 -8.36 15.68
N PHE A 299 -10.93 -9.23 16.62
CA PHE A 299 -11.72 -10.44 16.83
C PHE A 299 -13.10 -10.19 17.43
N ASN A 300 -13.29 -9.13 18.23
CA ASN A 300 -14.63 -8.74 18.70
C ASN A 300 -15.52 -8.28 17.53
N GLU A 301 -14.96 -7.56 16.55
CA GLU A 301 -15.67 -7.18 15.32
C GLU A 301 -15.97 -8.41 14.44
N VAL A 302 -15.06 -9.39 14.31
CA VAL A 302 -15.26 -10.66 13.58
C VAL A 302 -16.30 -11.57 14.23
N ASP A 303 -16.24 -11.74 15.56
CA ASP A 303 -17.18 -12.55 16.32
C ASP A 303 -18.60 -11.97 16.22
N GLY A 304 -18.73 -10.64 16.14
CA GLY A 304 -19.97 -9.94 15.76
C GLY A 304 -20.77 -9.45 16.95
N LEU A 305 -20.19 -8.55 17.75
CA LEU A 305 -20.94 -7.76 18.75
C LEU A 305 -22.02 -6.86 18.10
N GLU A 306 -21.77 -6.43 16.85
CA GLU A 306 -22.75 -5.83 15.95
C GLU A 306 -23.06 -6.81 14.80
N ASN A 307 -24.22 -6.65 14.15
CA ASN A 307 -24.67 -7.62 13.14
C ASN A 307 -23.77 -7.61 11.88
N ASN A 308 -23.16 -8.76 11.57
CA ASN A 308 -22.31 -9.01 10.41
C ASN A 308 -23.01 -9.84 9.31
N ASP A 309 -24.34 -9.92 9.30
CA ASP A 309 -25.11 -10.60 8.26
C ASP A 309 -24.71 -10.14 6.84
N GLY A 310 -24.57 -11.10 5.93
CA GLY A 310 -24.20 -10.93 4.52
C GLY A 310 -22.70 -10.72 4.24
N ILE A 311 -21.85 -10.72 5.27
CA ILE A 311 -20.40 -10.55 5.10
C ILE A 311 -19.73 -11.93 4.92
N PHE A 312 -19.10 -12.15 3.75
CA PHE A 312 -18.14 -13.23 3.53
C PHE A 312 -16.72 -12.66 3.70
N MET A 313 -15.98 -13.13 4.69
CA MET A 313 -14.61 -12.71 4.98
C MET A 313 -13.59 -13.69 4.38
N VAL A 314 -12.60 -13.16 3.67
CA VAL A 314 -11.40 -13.87 3.21
C VAL A 314 -10.19 -13.21 3.84
N ALA A 315 -9.30 -13.99 4.44
CA ALA A 315 -8.01 -13.50 4.93
C ALA A 315 -6.85 -14.29 4.32
N SER A 316 -5.68 -13.67 4.11
CA SER A 316 -4.42 -14.38 3.88
C SER A 316 -3.42 -14.13 5.00
N THR A 317 -2.56 -15.10 5.29
CA THR A 317 -1.42 -14.95 6.19
C THR A 317 -0.28 -15.86 5.79
N ASN A 318 0.95 -15.50 6.15
CA ASN A 318 2.11 -16.39 6.10
C ASN A 318 2.28 -17.18 7.43
N HIS A 319 1.77 -16.65 8.55
CA HIS A 319 2.05 -17.11 9.91
C HIS A 319 0.75 -17.27 10.74
N LEU A 320 -0.04 -18.30 10.41
CA LEU A 320 -1.34 -18.57 11.04
C LEU A 320 -1.24 -18.78 12.57
N ASP A 321 -0.15 -19.38 13.01
CA ASP A 321 0.23 -19.63 14.40
C ASP A 321 0.48 -18.33 15.20
N GLN A 322 1.05 -17.32 14.56
CA GLN A 322 1.37 -16.03 15.20
C GLN A 322 0.14 -15.13 15.35
N LEU A 323 -0.88 -15.30 14.51
CA LEU A 323 -2.05 -14.41 14.45
C LEU A 323 -2.91 -14.48 15.73
N ASP A 324 -3.27 -15.69 16.15
CA ASP A 324 -3.95 -15.98 17.43
C ASP A 324 -3.98 -17.49 17.68
N ALA A 325 -3.50 -17.95 18.84
CA ALA A 325 -3.61 -19.34 19.27
C ALA A 325 -5.07 -19.84 19.32
N GLY A 326 -6.04 -18.93 19.51
CA GLY A 326 -7.47 -19.18 19.43
C GLY A 326 -8.00 -19.44 18.02
N LEU A 327 -7.36 -18.96 16.95
CA LEU A 327 -7.87 -19.16 15.59
C LEU A 327 -7.78 -20.61 15.11
N SER A 328 -6.76 -21.35 15.55
CA SER A 328 -6.64 -22.77 15.26
C SER A 328 -7.81 -23.58 15.86
N SER A 329 -8.38 -23.13 16.98
CA SER A 329 -9.33 -23.89 17.80
C SER A 329 -10.79 -23.38 17.82
N ARG A 330 -11.07 -22.13 17.42
CA ARG A 330 -12.42 -21.52 17.52
C ARG A 330 -13.19 -21.51 16.18
N PRO A 331 -14.30 -22.27 16.05
CA PRO A 331 -15.06 -22.36 14.79
C PRO A 331 -15.97 -21.17 14.42
N SER A 332 -15.87 -20.02 15.11
CA SER A 332 -16.80 -18.87 14.95
C SER A 332 -16.26 -17.69 14.12
N ARG A 333 -14.96 -17.73 13.78
CA ARG A 333 -14.19 -16.62 13.19
C ARG A 333 -13.82 -16.89 11.74
N PHE A 334 -13.00 -17.94 11.53
CA PHE A 334 -12.64 -18.47 10.22
C PHE A 334 -12.96 -19.97 10.20
N ASP A 335 -14.17 -20.28 9.76
CA ASP A 335 -14.76 -21.62 9.73
C ASP A 335 -14.01 -22.60 8.81
N ARG A 336 -13.27 -22.08 7.82
CA ARG A 336 -12.45 -22.85 6.89
C ARG A 336 -11.03 -22.29 6.80
N LYS A 337 -10.08 -23.22 6.78
CA LYS A 337 -8.64 -22.97 6.61
C LYS A 337 -8.18 -23.69 5.36
N TYR A 338 -7.47 -22.99 4.50
CA TYR A 338 -6.98 -23.47 3.22
C TYR A 338 -5.45 -23.31 3.21
N LEU A 339 -4.75 -24.44 3.26
CA LEU A 339 -3.29 -24.49 3.22
C LEU A 339 -2.80 -24.37 1.77
N PHE A 340 -1.92 -23.41 1.53
CA PHE A 340 -1.15 -23.22 0.30
C PHE A 340 0.29 -23.67 0.58
N PRO A 341 0.62 -24.96 0.37
CA PRO A 341 1.96 -25.49 0.63
C PRO A 341 2.96 -25.00 -0.43
N LEU A 342 4.22 -25.43 -0.32
CA LEU A 342 5.13 -25.41 -1.45
C LEU A 342 4.60 -26.32 -2.57
N PRO A 343 4.79 -25.96 -3.86
CA PRO A 343 4.26 -26.73 -4.98
C PRO A 343 4.89 -28.11 -5.07
N SER A 344 4.03 -29.11 -5.31
CA SER A 344 4.42 -30.48 -5.65
C SER A 344 5.19 -30.55 -6.97
N GLU A 345 5.90 -31.65 -7.23
CA GLU A 345 6.61 -31.86 -8.50
C GLU A 345 5.69 -31.70 -9.73
N GLU A 346 4.44 -32.18 -9.63
CA GLU A 346 3.44 -32.00 -10.69
C GLU A 346 3.08 -30.53 -10.90
N GLU A 347 2.84 -29.76 -9.84
CA GLU A 347 2.56 -28.32 -9.91
C GLU A 347 3.76 -27.51 -10.43
N ARG A 348 4.99 -27.89 -10.07
CA ARG A 348 6.22 -27.29 -10.62
C ARG A 348 6.38 -27.60 -12.12
N ASN A 349 6.02 -28.81 -12.54
CA ASN A 349 6.00 -29.20 -13.96
C ASN A 349 4.94 -28.39 -14.74
N LEU A 350 3.73 -28.25 -14.19
CA LEU A 350 2.67 -27.38 -14.76
C LEU A 350 3.13 -25.92 -14.85
N TYR A 351 3.83 -25.39 -13.84
CA TYR A 351 4.37 -24.03 -13.83
C TYR A 351 5.43 -23.83 -14.93
N CYS A 352 6.29 -24.82 -15.15
CA CYS A 352 7.23 -24.83 -16.26
C CYS A 352 6.53 -24.88 -17.63
N GLN A 353 5.45 -25.66 -17.76
CA GLN A 353 4.63 -25.71 -18.98
C GLN A 353 3.90 -24.37 -19.25
N TYR A 354 3.44 -23.68 -18.20
CA TYR A 354 2.89 -22.33 -18.30
C TYR A 354 3.91 -21.34 -18.88
N TRP A 355 5.15 -21.36 -18.37
CA TRP A 355 6.24 -20.52 -18.91
C TRP A 355 6.55 -20.84 -20.38
N ARG A 356 6.57 -22.12 -20.75
CA ARG A 356 6.75 -22.56 -22.14
C ARG A 356 5.68 -22.01 -23.09
N GLU A 357 4.39 -22.12 -22.74
CA GLU A 357 3.32 -21.57 -23.57
C GLU A 357 3.28 -20.02 -23.54
N ARG A 358 3.69 -19.38 -22.44
CA ARG A 358 3.84 -17.92 -22.34
C ARG A 358 4.93 -17.38 -23.29
N LEU A 359 6.09 -18.03 -23.34
CA LEU A 359 7.19 -17.64 -24.23
C LEU A 359 6.83 -17.88 -25.71
N LYS A 360 6.19 -19.01 -26.02
CA LYS A 360 5.63 -19.30 -27.35
C LYS A 360 4.60 -18.26 -27.80
N LYS A 361 3.67 -17.86 -26.93
CA LYS A 361 2.69 -16.77 -27.21
C LYS A 361 3.37 -15.43 -27.48
N LYS A 362 4.47 -15.14 -26.78
CA LYS A 362 5.28 -13.92 -26.98
C LYS A 362 6.26 -14.01 -28.16
N LYS A 363 6.33 -15.13 -28.89
CA LYS A 363 7.28 -15.39 -29.99
C LYS A 363 8.74 -15.16 -29.59
N VAL A 364 9.12 -15.53 -28.37
CA VAL A 364 10.52 -15.46 -27.93
C VAL A 364 11.32 -16.59 -28.59
N GLU A 365 12.42 -16.24 -29.25
CA GLU A 365 13.25 -17.16 -30.03
C GLU A 365 14.22 -17.96 -29.15
N ILE A 366 13.64 -18.85 -28.33
CA ILE A 366 14.36 -19.77 -27.43
C ILE A 366 13.78 -21.18 -27.60
N GLU A 367 14.66 -22.17 -27.79
CA GLU A 367 14.25 -23.57 -27.92
C GLU A 367 13.78 -24.14 -26.57
N PHE A 368 12.46 -24.36 -26.43
CA PHE A 368 11.85 -24.86 -25.19
C PHE A 368 11.01 -26.14 -25.43
N PRO A 369 11.65 -27.31 -25.62
CA PRO A 369 10.95 -28.57 -25.77
C PRO A 369 10.31 -29.04 -24.46
N LYS A 370 9.16 -29.72 -24.56
CA LYS A 370 8.35 -30.15 -23.40
C LYS A 370 9.12 -31.02 -22.40
N ARG A 371 10.18 -31.73 -22.84
CA ARG A 371 11.03 -32.57 -21.99
C ARG A 371 11.91 -31.82 -20.97
N ILE A 372 12.07 -30.50 -21.11
CA ILE A 372 12.69 -29.67 -20.06
C ILE A 372 11.78 -29.58 -18.83
N CYS A 373 10.45 -29.65 -18.98
CA CYS A 373 9.52 -29.38 -17.87
C CYS A 373 9.62 -30.37 -16.69
N PRO A 374 9.68 -31.71 -16.90
CA PRO A 374 9.96 -32.66 -15.83
C PRO A 374 11.34 -32.44 -15.19
N ALA A 375 12.36 -32.16 -16.00
CA ALA A 375 13.73 -31.99 -15.50
C ALA A 375 13.86 -30.74 -14.59
N VAL A 376 13.18 -29.64 -14.94
CA VAL A 376 13.06 -28.44 -14.10
C VAL A 376 12.31 -28.74 -12.79
N ALA A 377 11.21 -29.50 -12.86
CA ALA A 377 10.40 -29.84 -11.68
C ALA A 377 11.18 -30.65 -10.62
N LEU A 378 12.09 -31.50 -11.06
CA LEU A 378 13.00 -32.27 -10.19
C LEU A 378 14.03 -31.38 -9.49
N ILE A 379 14.72 -30.49 -10.21
CA ILE A 379 15.80 -29.66 -9.62
C ILE A 379 15.29 -28.46 -8.80
N THR A 380 14.01 -28.10 -8.95
CA THR A 380 13.32 -27.02 -8.19
C THR A 380 12.63 -27.50 -6.91
N ASP A 381 13.01 -28.67 -6.37
CA ASP A 381 12.39 -29.14 -5.13
C ASP A 381 12.64 -28.20 -3.94
N GLY A 382 11.57 -27.90 -3.20
CA GLY A 382 11.54 -26.87 -2.14
C GLY A 382 11.32 -25.42 -2.61
N PHE A 383 11.28 -25.13 -3.91
CA PHE A 383 11.01 -23.77 -4.40
C PHE A 383 9.52 -23.43 -4.31
N SER A 384 9.19 -22.19 -3.91
CA SER A 384 7.84 -21.63 -4.12
C SER A 384 7.64 -21.21 -5.58
N PHE A 385 6.40 -20.94 -6.00
CA PHE A 385 6.16 -20.39 -7.34
C PHE A 385 6.87 -19.05 -7.57
N ALA A 386 7.11 -18.25 -6.51
CA ALA A 386 7.91 -17.03 -6.62
C ALA A 386 9.40 -17.33 -6.92
N TYR A 387 10.01 -18.30 -6.25
CA TYR A 387 11.39 -18.76 -6.58
C TYR A 387 11.48 -19.37 -7.97
N MET A 388 10.45 -20.11 -8.41
CA MET A 388 10.37 -20.57 -9.80
C MET A 388 10.23 -19.41 -10.80
N GLN A 389 9.45 -18.38 -10.46
CA GLN A 389 9.31 -17.18 -11.29
C GLN A 389 10.66 -16.50 -11.47
N GLU A 390 11.40 -16.32 -10.37
CA GLU A 390 12.74 -15.73 -10.38
C GLU A 390 13.71 -16.56 -11.22
N ALA A 391 13.73 -17.88 -11.07
CA ALA A 391 14.57 -18.76 -11.88
C ALA A 391 14.32 -18.56 -13.39
N PHE A 392 13.06 -18.52 -13.84
CA PHE A 392 12.76 -18.25 -15.25
C PHE A 392 13.13 -16.82 -15.68
N VAL A 393 12.83 -15.81 -14.86
CA VAL A 393 13.14 -14.40 -15.22
C VAL A 393 14.65 -14.18 -15.31
N ALA A 394 15.42 -14.59 -14.31
CA ALA A 394 16.86 -14.42 -14.28
C ALA A 394 17.55 -15.21 -15.41
N THR A 395 17.14 -16.45 -15.71
CA THR A 395 17.68 -17.18 -16.87
C THR A 395 17.36 -16.48 -18.20
N LEU A 396 16.14 -15.99 -18.40
CA LEU A 396 15.77 -15.29 -19.64
C LEU A 396 16.53 -13.97 -19.82
N LEU A 397 16.81 -13.25 -18.72
CA LEU A 397 17.64 -12.04 -18.74
C LEU A 397 19.11 -12.35 -19.04
N ALA A 398 19.67 -13.42 -18.44
CA ALA A 398 21.03 -13.86 -18.74
C ALA A 398 21.21 -14.22 -20.22
N ILE A 399 20.28 -15.00 -20.79
CA ILE A 399 20.27 -15.35 -22.22
C ILE A 399 20.17 -14.09 -23.11
N ALA A 400 19.33 -13.12 -22.73
CA ALA A 400 19.20 -11.87 -23.48
C ALA A 400 20.48 -11.00 -23.40
N GLN A 401 21.19 -11.01 -22.27
CA GLN A 401 22.46 -10.32 -22.10
C GLN A 401 23.58 -10.99 -22.91
N GLU A 402 23.74 -12.31 -22.80
CA GLU A 402 24.75 -13.06 -23.57
C GLU A 402 24.58 -12.86 -25.09
N ARG A 403 23.33 -12.83 -25.59
CA ARG A 403 23.05 -12.53 -27.01
C ARG A 403 23.37 -11.07 -27.37
N SER A 404 23.05 -10.10 -26.51
CA SER A 404 23.38 -8.69 -26.74
C SER A 404 24.88 -8.41 -26.70
N GLU A 405 25.68 -9.22 -25.99
CA GLU A 405 27.16 -9.14 -26.01
C GLU A 405 27.77 -9.83 -27.23
N LEU A 406 27.06 -10.78 -27.84
CA LEU A 406 27.45 -11.45 -29.09
C LEU A 406 27.12 -10.63 -30.34
N ASP A 407 26.07 -9.80 -30.32
CA ASP A 407 25.71 -8.90 -31.44
C ASP A 407 26.80 -7.86 -31.79
N ASP A 408 27.79 -7.63 -30.90
CA ASP A 408 28.98 -6.79 -31.15
C ASP A 408 30.13 -7.54 -31.88
N ILE A 409 29.95 -8.83 -32.23
CA ILE A 409 30.95 -9.65 -32.96
C ILE A 409 30.26 -10.41 -34.11
N GLU A 410 30.73 -10.21 -35.35
CA GLU A 410 30.12 -10.82 -36.56
C GLU A 410 29.90 -12.34 -36.45
N GLU A 411 28.64 -12.78 -36.42
CA GLU A 411 28.28 -14.19 -36.46
C GLU A 411 28.57 -14.85 -37.83
N VAL A 412 29.29 -15.98 -37.80
CA VAL A 412 29.35 -16.91 -38.94
C VAL A 412 28.29 -17.99 -38.76
N ASN A 413 27.21 -17.89 -39.54
CA ASN A 413 26.15 -18.88 -39.62
C ASN A 413 26.64 -20.26 -40.10
N THR A 414 26.27 -21.33 -39.40
CA THR A 414 26.02 -22.65 -40.01
C THR A 414 24.84 -23.33 -39.33
N ALA A 415 23.81 -23.67 -40.11
CA ALA A 415 22.66 -24.45 -39.66
C ALA A 415 22.77 -25.88 -40.19
N GLU A 416 22.50 -26.88 -39.34
CA GLU A 416 22.25 -28.26 -39.76
C GLU A 416 21.08 -28.89 -38.98
N ASP A 417 20.16 -29.50 -39.73
CA ASP A 417 19.01 -30.26 -39.22
C ASP A 417 19.47 -31.62 -38.65
N VAL A 418 19.22 -31.88 -37.35
CA VAL A 418 19.42 -33.21 -36.75
C VAL A 418 18.25 -33.60 -35.85
N LYS A 419 17.78 -34.85 -36.03
CA LYS A 419 16.62 -35.47 -35.38
C LYS A 419 16.69 -35.56 -33.86
N ASP A 420 15.52 -35.76 -33.24
CA ASP A 420 15.30 -36.03 -31.81
C ASP A 420 16.14 -37.21 -31.25
N ASP A 421 17.36 -36.92 -30.78
CA ASP A 421 17.99 -37.60 -29.63
C ASP A 421 19.10 -36.76 -28.97
N LYS A 422 18.94 -35.42 -28.92
CA LYS A 422 19.93 -34.55 -28.26
C LYS A 422 19.87 -34.69 -26.74
N ASP A 423 20.99 -34.57 -26.03
CA ASP A 423 21.01 -34.42 -24.56
C ASP A 423 20.28 -33.12 -24.14
N LEU A 424 19.71 -33.06 -22.94
CA LEU A 424 19.12 -31.83 -22.39
C LEU A 424 20.15 -30.70 -22.34
N ASP A 425 21.41 -31.02 -22.09
CA ASP A 425 22.53 -30.07 -22.02
C ASP A 425 22.86 -29.40 -23.36
N SER A 426 22.28 -29.87 -24.48
CA SER A 426 22.33 -29.16 -25.75
C SER A 426 21.51 -27.85 -25.75
N TYR A 427 20.47 -27.73 -24.92
CA TYR A 427 19.61 -26.54 -24.88
C TYR A 427 20.21 -25.43 -24.02
N GLU A 428 20.40 -24.27 -24.63
CA GLU A 428 20.78 -23.00 -23.97
C GLU A 428 19.94 -22.73 -22.71
N LEU A 429 18.61 -22.75 -22.86
CA LEU A 429 17.65 -22.56 -21.76
C LEU A 429 17.87 -23.52 -20.59
N TRP A 430 18.20 -24.79 -20.86
CA TRP A 430 18.42 -25.77 -19.80
C TRP A 430 19.76 -25.58 -19.08
N ARG A 431 20.83 -25.25 -19.81
CA ARG A 431 22.14 -24.96 -19.22
C ARG A 431 22.04 -23.78 -18.24
N GLU A 432 21.41 -22.69 -18.68
CA GLU A 432 21.26 -21.50 -17.85
C GLU A 432 20.25 -21.71 -16.71
N LEU A 433 19.13 -22.41 -16.92
CA LEU A 433 18.22 -22.79 -15.82
C LEU A 433 18.95 -23.57 -14.72
N LYS A 434 19.80 -24.55 -15.07
CA LYS A 434 20.59 -25.29 -14.06
C LYS A 434 21.53 -24.38 -13.26
N LYS A 435 22.18 -23.41 -13.93
CA LYS A 435 23.10 -22.43 -13.34
C LYS A 435 22.35 -21.48 -12.40
N THR A 436 21.26 -20.88 -12.86
CA THR A 436 20.39 -19.98 -12.06
C THR A 436 19.76 -20.70 -10.86
N ILE A 437 19.19 -21.89 -11.04
CA ILE A 437 18.55 -22.67 -9.96
C ILE A 437 19.58 -23.08 -8.89
N LYS A 438 20.81 -23.42 -9.30
CA LYS A 438 21.91 -23.70 -8.37
C LYS A 438 22.31 -22.47 -7.55
N ALA A 439 22.38 -21.28 -8.19
CA ALA A 439 22.66 -20.03 -7.50
C ALA A 439 21.56 -19.70 -6.47
N LEU A 440 20.28 -19.70 -6.90
CA LEU A 440 19.14 -19.44 -6.01
C LEU A 440 19.06 -20.42 -4.83
N ARG A 441 19.40 -21.70 -5.03
CA ARG A 441 19.45 -22.67 -3.93
C ARG A 441 20.57 -22.36 -2.93
N ASN A 442 21.76 -21.99 -3.40
CA ASN A 442 22.84 -21.55 -2.50
C ASN A 442 22.42 -20.31 -1.69
N ASP A 443 21.70 -19.36 -2.28
CA ASP A 443 21.24 -18.16 -1.58
C ASP A 443 20.17 -18.50 -0.52
N MET A 444 19.27 -19.44 -0.80
CA MET A 444 18.33 -20.00 0.18
C MET A 444 19.06 -20.67 1.36
N ASP A 445 20.05 -21.52 1.08
CA ASP A 445 20.81 -22.22 2.12
C ASP A 445 21.71 -21.28 2.95
N ASN A 446 22.14 -20.15 2.37
CA ASN A 446 22.93 -19.11 3.03
C ASN A 446 22.07 -18.06 3.76
N THR A 447 20.74 -18.08 3.65
CA THR A 447 19.91 -17.12 4.38
C THR A 447 19.84 -17.53 5.87
N PRO A 448 20.31 -16.71 6.83
CA PRO A 448 20.29 -17.10 8.23
C PRO A 448 18.85 -17.25 8.73
N ASP A 449 18.59 -18.43 9.30
CA ASP A 449 17.32 -18.89 9.84
C ASP A 449 16.67 -17.83 10.77
N LYS A 450 15.60 -17.18 10.30
CA LYS A 450 14.94 -16.09 11.04
C LYS A 450 14.28 -16.55 12.35
N ASP A 451 14.09 -17.86 12.52
CA ASP A 451 13.53 -18.46 13.74
C ASP A 451 14.45 -18.40 14.97
N LYS A 452 15.67 -17.81 14.86
CA LYS A 452 16.59 -17.62 16.00
C LYS A 452 16.85 -16.16 16.39
N SER A 453 16.22 -15.17 15.76
CA SER A 453 16.39 -13.76 16.16
C SER A 453 15.59 -13.36 17.41
N SER A 454 14.57 -14.13 17.80
CA SER A 454 13.68 -13.80 18.93
C SER A 454 14.37 -13.75 20.30
N ASN A 455 15.48 -14.48 20.48
CA ASN A 455 16.16 -14.53 21.78
C ASN A 455 17.15 -13.37 22.01
N LYS A 456 17.47 -12.55 20.99
CA LYS A 456 18.42 -11.44 21.14
C LYS A 456 17.81 -10.16 21.72
N GLU A 457 16.50 -9.95 21.59
CA GLU A 457 15.85 -8.78 22.20
C GLU A 457 15.76 -8.93 23.73
N ASP A 458 15.46 -10.13 24.24
CA ASP A 458 15.40 -10.40 25.68
C ASP A 458 16.79 -10.30 26.37
N ASP A 459 17.85 -10.81 25.73
CA ASP A 459 19.24 -10.67 26.23
C ASP A 459 19.69 -9.19 26.27
N LEU A 460 19.33 -8.38 25.26
CA LEU A 460 19.64 -6.95 25.24
C LEU A 460 18.84 -6.17 26.30
N LEU A 461 17.58 -6.54 26.55
CA LEU A 461 16.76 -5.92 27.59
C LEU A 461 17.24 -6.27 29.00
N GLN A 462 17.77 -7.48 29.23
CA GLN A 462 18.42 -7.81 30.50
C GLN A 462 19.74 -7.07 30.71
N ALA A 463 20.55 -6.89 29.66
CA ALA A 463 21.78 -6.10 29.74
C ALA A 463 21.50 -4.63 30.12
N PHE A 464 20.50 -4.00 29.49
CA PHE A 464 20.09 -2.63 29.81
C PHE A 464 19.44 -2.45 31.19
N ALA A 465 18.87 -3.51 31.77
CA ALA A 465 18.33 -3.46 33.13
C ALA A 465 19.44 -3.40 34.20
N LEU A 466 20.55 -4.11 33.98
CA LEU A 466 21.68 -4.18 34.93
C LEU A 466 22.52 -2.89 34.99
N GLU A 467 22.63 -2.13 33.90
CA GLU A 467 23.37 -0.85 33.93
C GLU A 467 22.63 0.27 34.69
N LYS A 468 21.30 0.18 34.85
CA LYS A 468 20.50 1.24 35.48
C LYS A 468 20.53 1.27 37.02
N GLU A 469 21.01 0.23 37.69
CA GLU A 469 21.13 0.21 39.15
C GLU A 469 22.45 0.80 39.67
N ALA A 470 23.41 1.13 38.80
CA ALA A 470 24.79 1.42 39.19
C ALA A 470 25.14 2.92 39.41
N GLN A 471 24.25 3.88 39.11
CA GLN A 471 24.59 5.31 39.18
C GLN A 471 23.49 6.19 39.81
N ALA A 472 23.71 6.56 41.07
CA ALA A 472 23.04 7.68 41.75
C ALA A 472 24.07 8.81 42.02
N PRO A 473 23.71 10.11 41.91
CA PRO A 473 24.69 11.20 41.89
C PRO A 473 24.93 11.89 43.25
N THR A 474 26.11 12.50 43.40
CA THR A 474 26.46 13.41 44.52
C THR A 474 27.16 14.70 44.06
N SER A 475 26.43 15.83 44.14
CA SER A 475 26.86 17.23 44.42
C SER A 475 28.17 17.87 43.84
N GLU A 476 27.99 18.86 42.93
CA GLU A 476 28.49 20.29 42.94
C GLU A 476 30.00 20.70 43.08
N PRO A 477 30.46 21.95 42.72
CA PRO A 477 30.38 22.68 41.42
C PRO A 477 31.65 23.57 41.06
N ASN A 478 31.57 24.41 39.99
CA ASN A 478 32.45 25.57 39.60
C ASN A 478 33.86 25.29 38.95
N SER A 479 34.50 26.13 38.09
CA SER A 479 34.27 27.51 37.55
C SER A 479 34.96 27.82 36.17
N LEU A 480 34.63 29.00 35.60
CA LEU A 480 34.93 29.68 34.30
C LEU A 480 36.38 29.83 33.73
N VAL A 481 36.49 30.12 32.40
CA VAL A 481 37.45 31.00 31.62
C VAL A 481 37.91 30.38 30.25
N SER A 482 38.29 31.11 29.16
CA SER A 482 37.64 32.14 28.30
C SER A 482 38.42 32.36 26.94
N GLN A 483 37.77 32.94 25.89
CA GLN A 483 38.37 33.54 24.63
C GLN A 483 39.15 32.59 23.65
N SER A 484 39.29 32.76 22.31
CA SER A 484 38.80 33.71 21.26
C SER A 484 39.05 33.25 19.77
N THR A 485 38.05 33.41 18.87
CA THR A 485 38.11 33.99 17.48
C THR A 485 38.89 33.39 16.24
N ILE A 486 38.15 32.75 15.28
CA ILE A 486 38.10 32.91 13.76
C ILE A 486 39.39 32.65 12.87
N PRO A 487 39.37 32.25 11.55
CA PRO A 487 38.31 32.03 10.52
C PRO A 487 38.29 30.67 9.73
N LEU A 488 37.23 30.49 8.90
CA LEU A 488 37.02 29.42 7.90
C LEU A 488 37.41 29.83 6.46
N ARG A 489 37.65 28.86 5.54
CA ARG A 489 37.85 29.11 4.10
C ARG A 489 37.15 28.05 3.21
N LEU A 490 36.38 28.50 2.23
CA LEU A 490 35.62 27.67 1.27
C LEU A 490 36.51 26.97 0.23
N ALA A 491 36.09 25.79 -0.24
CA ALA A 491 36.63 25.13 -1.43
C ALA A 491 35.54 24.46 -2.29
N ASN A 492 35.33 24.98 -3.50
CA ASN A 492 34.52 24.33 -4.54
C ASN A 492 35.27 23.12 -5.14
N ARG A 493 34.54 22.06 -5.51
CA ARG A 493 34.98 21.14 -6.58
C ARG A 493 33.82 20.72 -7.48
N SER A 494 34.09 20.80 -8.78
CA SER A 494 33.25 20.34 -9.88
C SER A 494 33.75 19.00 -10.43
N SER A 495 32.86 18.11 -10.85
CA SER A 495 33.17 17.01 -11.76
C SER A 495 32.03 16.80 -12.78
N LYS A 496 32.39 16.29 -13.96
CA LYS A 496 31.55 16.27 -15.17
C LYS A 496 30.66 15.03 -15.24
N GLY A 497 29.50 15.19 -15.89
CA GLY A 497 28.47 14.16 -16.00
C GLY A 497 28.77 12.93 -16.86
N GLN A 498 27.90 11.95 -16.68
CA GLN A 498 27.52 10.91 -17.62
C GLN A 498 26.00 10.81 -17.61
N THR A 499 25.37 10.64 -18.76
CA THR A 499 23.93 10.48 -18.93
C THR A 499 23.58 9.01 -19.08
N GLU A 500 22.90 8.44 -18.08
CA GLU A 500 22.20 7.15 -18.21
C GLU A 500 20.70 7.39 -18.37
N THR A 501 20.10 6.79 -19.40
CA THR A 501 18.65 6.84 -19.65
C THR A 501 17.96 5.71 -18.91
N ALA A 502 17.42 6.00 -17.73
CA ALA A 502 16.59 5.05 -16.97
C ALA A 502 15.17 4.98 -17.53
N HIS A 503 14.74 3.80 -17.99
CA HIS A 503 13.34 3.55 -18.35
C HIS A 503 12.43 3.58 -17.11
N VAL A 504 11.50 4.54 -17.06
CA VAL A 504 10.53 4.68 -15.96
C VAL A 504 9.39 3.66 -16.12
N ARG A 505 9.08 2.93 -15.03
CA ARG A 505 7.93 2.01 -14.94
C ARG A 505 6.64 2.76 -14.60
N GLU A 506 5.50 2.15 -14.93
CA GLU A 506 4.15 2.70 -14.79
C GLU A 506 3.80 3.17 -13.36
N SER A 507 2.98 4.21 -13.27
CA SER A 507 2.81 5.07 -12.10
C SER A 507 1.90 4.49 -11.01
N GLU A 508 2.30 4.65 -9.75
CA GLU A 508 1.41 4.48 -8.57
C GLU A 508 0.83 5.85 -8.16
N VAL A 509 -0.45 5.90 -7.77
CA VAL A 509 -1.02 7.10 -7.11
C VAL A 509 -0.37 7.23 -5.73
N TYR A 510 0.60 8.12 -5.57
CA TYR A 510 1.06 8.50 -4.24
C TYR A 510 0.17 9.59 -3.67
N VAL A 511 -0.59 9.21 -2.63
CA VAL A 511 -1.20 10.13 -1.69
C VAL A 511 -0.34 10.10 -0.43
N ASP A 512 -0.28 11.21 0.31
CA ASP A 512 0.34 11.23 1.63
C ASP A 512 -0.29 10.11 2.50
N TYR A 513 0.45 9.56 3.46
CA TYR A 513 -0.06 8.65 4.51
C TYR A 513 -1.35 9.18 5.20
N GLN A 514 -1.64 10.47 5.05
CA GLN A 514 -2.76 11.22 5.64
C GLN A 514 -3.86 11.63 4.63
N GLY A 515 -3.80 11.22 3.36
CA GLY A 515 -4.83 11.55 2.37
C GLY A 515 -4.68 12.92 1.67
N ALA A 516 -3.57 13.62 1.88
CA ALA A 516 -3.27 14.87 1.18
C ALA A 516 -2.71 14.59 -0.24
N PRO A 517 -3.16 15.31 -1.28
CA PRO A 517 -2.66 15.13 -2.64
C PRO A 517 -1.19 15.54 -2.75
N ILE A 518 -0.34 14.63 -3.20
CA ILE A 518 1.09 14.86 -3.41
C ILE A 518 1.33 15.47 -4.77
N ILE A 519 2.00 16.61 -4.84
CA ILE A 519 2.25 17.28 -6.12
C ILE A 519 3.75 17.22 -6.43
N THR A 520 4.11 16.75 -7.63
CA THR A 520 5.50 16.74 -8.13
C THR A 520 5.76 17.94 -9.03
N GLU A 521 7.03 18.18 -9.38
CA GLU A 521 7.46 19.41 -10.06
C GLU A 521 6.92 19.61 -11.50
N GLU A 522 6.29 18.59 -12.10
CA GLU A 522 5.66 18.70 -13.43
C GLU A 522 4.24 19.30 -13.40
N ASN A 523 3.74 19.77 -12.24
CA ASN A 523 2.31 20.02 -11.96
C ASN A 523 1.41 18.77 -12.09
N THR A 524 2.03 17.60 -12.22
CA THR A 524 1.38 16.30 -12.36
C THR A 524 1.33 15.60 -11.00
N LEU A 525 0.15 15.15 -10.59
CA LEU A 525 0.05 14.07 -9.60
C LEU A 525 0.48 12.79 -10.31
N LEU A 526 1.68 12.26 -10.03
CA LEU A 526 2.40 11.18 -10.73
C LEU A 526 1.55 10.24 -11.62
N TYR A 527 1.23 10.70 -12.83
CA TYR A 527 0.67 9.93 -13.95
C TYR A 527 1.04 10.65 -15.25
N SER A 528 1.92 10.03 -16.04
CA SER A 528 2.17 10.47 -17.40
C SER A 528 0.90 10.28 -18.24
N LEU A 529 0.40 11.35 -18.87
CA LEU A 529 -0.52 11.19 -19.98
C LEU A 529 0.22 10.54 -21.14
N ASP A 530 -0.31 9.44 -21.66
CA ASP A 530 -0.18 9.13 -23.08
C ASP A 530 -1.53 8.82 -23.71
N GLN A 531 -2.00 9.82 -24.46
CA GLN A 531 -2.86 9.76 -25.64
C GLN A 531 -4.21 9.02 -25.56
N VAL A 532 -5.26 9.82 -25.29
CA VAL A 532 -6.53 9.64 -26.00
C VAL A 532 -6.37 10.15 -27.43
N THR A 533 -6.30 9.23 -28.41
CA THR A 533 -6.57 9.53 -29.82
C THR A 533 -7.58 8.52 -30.40
N ALA A 534 -8.87 8.81 -30.20
CA ALA A 534 -10.01 8.44 -31.06
C ALA A 534 -11.28 9.15 -30.56
#